data_AF-A0A519ZMK3-F1
#
_entry.id   AF-A0A519ZMK3-F1
#
_cell.length_a   1.000
_cell.length_b   1.000
_cell.length_c   1.000
_cell.angle_alpha   90.00
_cell.angle_beta   90.00
_cell.angle_gamma   90.00
#
_symmetry.space_group_name_H-M   'P 1'
#
loop_
_entity.id
_entity.type
_entity.pdbx_description
1 polymer ?
#
loop_
_entity_poly.entity_id
_entity_poly.type
_entity_poly.pdbx_seq_one_letter_code
_entity_poly.pdbx_strand_id
1 'polypeptide(L)'
;YVTLAPPTGETFGAVQQRAAAFLTELAAATPTEPTLVFTHGGTIRALVCHCLEIPLRNAFQLQIDYASVTKLQLQHARWQLVGLNK
;
A
#
# COMPACT_ATOMS: atom_id res chain seq x y z
N TYR A 1 -15.65 -4.56 -5.79
CA TYR A 1 -14.79 -4.47 -4.59
C TYR A 1 -14.16 -3.09 -4.42
N VAL A 2 -13.72 -2.40 -5.49
CA VAL A 2 -13.18 -1.03 -5.38
C VAL A 2 -14.18 -0.06 -4.74
N THR A 3 -15.43 -0.08 -5.21
CA THR A 3 -16.51 0.82 -4.76
C THR A 3 -17.64 0.11 -4.01
N LEU A 4 -17.59 -1.22 -3.90
CA LEU A 4 -18.61 -2.02 -3.22
C LEU A 4 -18.02 -2.57 -1.91
N ALA A 5 -18.70 -2.30 -0.81
CA ALA A 5 -18.34 -2.76 0.52
C ALA A 5 -19.08 -4.07 0.87
N PRO A 6 -18.49 -4.93 1.72
CA PRO A 6 -19.26 -5.96 2.40
C PRO A 6 -20.24 -5.31 3.41
N PRO A 7 -21.26 -6.04 3.89
CA PRO A 7 -22.17 -5.54 4.92
C PRO A 7 -21.41 -4.95 6.11
N THR A 8 -21.74 -3.72 6.50
CA THR A 8 -21.10 -2.97 7.61
C THR A 8 -19.58 -2.77 7.51
N GLY A 9 -18.98 -3.04 6.35
CA GLY A 9 -17.54 -2.88 6.15
C GLY A 9 -17.19 -1.69 5.26
N GLU A 10 -15.92 -1.64 4.88
CA GLU A 10 -15.38 -0.59 4.01
C GLU A 10 -15.18 -1.09 2.57
N THR A 11 -15.24 -0.17 1.61
CA THR A 11 -14.85 -0.46 0.22
C THR A 11 -13.33 -0.60 0.14
N PHE A 12 -12.82 -1.27 -0.89
CA PHE A 12 -11.37 -1.35 -1.05
C PHE A 12 -10.74 0.03 -1.37
N GLY A 13 -11.50 0.94 -1.98
CA GLY A 13 -11.10 2.35 -2.12
C GLY A 13 -10.91 3.05 -0.78
N ALA A 14 -11.80 2.81 0.19
CA ALA A 14 -11.66 3.34 1.54
C ALA A 14 -10.43 2.77 2.27
N VAL A 15 -10.14 1.47 2.10
CA VAL A 15 -8.89 0.85 2.58
C VAL A 15 -7.67 1.59 2.02
N GLN A 16 -7.65 1.84 0.70
CA GLN A 16 -6.54 2.55 0.05
C GLN A 16 -6.39 3.98 0.59
N GLN A 17 -7.48 4.73 0.75
CA GLN A 17 -7.45 6.08 1.29
C GLN A 17 -6.85 6.12 2.70
N ARG A 18 -7.32 5.23 3.59
CA ARG A 18 -6.79 5.13 4.96
C ARG A 18 -5.31 4.73 4.98
N ALA A 19 -4.90 3.79 4.12
CA ALA A 19 -3.51 3.37 4.01
C ALA A 19 -2.59 4.47 3.44
N ALA A 20 -3.08 5.24 2.45
CA ALA A 20 -2.37 6.37 1.87
C ALA A 20 -2.18 7.53 2.87
N ALA A 21 -3.20 7.81 3.69
CA ALA A 21 -3.10 8.79 4.77
C ALA A 21 -2.01 8.40 5.78
N PHE A 22 -2.00 7.14 6.24
CA PHE A 22 -0.93 6.61 7.07
C PHE A 22 0.46 6.76 6.43
N LEU A 23 0.59 6.48 5.13
CA LEU A 23 1.86 6.61 4.42
C LEU A 23 2.34 8.07 4.33
N THR A 24 1.39 9.01 4.19
CA THR A 24 1.65 10.46 4.17
C THR A 24 2.14 10.94 5.52
N GLU A 25 1.49 10.52 6.61
CA GLU A 25 1.92 10.81 7.98
C GLU A 25 3.32 10.26 8.26
N LEU A 26 3.58 9.02 7.82
CA LEU A 26 4.89 8.39 7.99
C LEU A 26 5.99 9.13 7.22
N ALA A 27 5.73 9.56 5.98
CA ALA A 27 6.68 10.33 5.19
C ALA A 27 6.94 11.72 5.79
N ALA A 28 5.91 12.35 6.35
CA ALA A 28 6.01 13.65 7.01
C ALA A 28 6.84 13.59 8.32
N ALA A 29 6.91 12.44 8.98
CA ALA A 29 7.75 12.23 10.16
C ALA A 29 9.26 12.19 9.85
N THR A 30 9.66 12.20 8.57
CA THR A 30 11.07 12.21 8.11
C THR A 30 11.95 11.17 8.81
N PRO A 31 11.62 9.87 8.71
CA PRO A 31 12.39 8.83 9.39
C PRO A 31 13.84 8.78 8.88
N THR A 32 14.79 8.72 9.80
CA THR A 32 16.23 8.60 9.49
C THR A 32 16.64 7.17 9.16
N GLU A 33 15.82 6.19 9.53
CA GLU A 33 16.03 4.76 9.32
C GLU A 33 14.85 4.13 8.54
N PRO A 34 15.05 2.98 7.88
CA PRO A 34 13.95 2.27 7.24
C PRO A 34 12.83 1.91 8.24
N THR A 35 11.61 2.30 7.94
CA THR A 35 10.44 1.91 8.74
C THR A 35 9.93 0.53 8.32
N LEU A 36 9.77 -0.38 9.28
CA LEU A 36 9.06 -1.65 9.08
C LEU A 36 7.57 -1.49 9.39
N VAL A 37 6.72 -1.96 8.48
CA VAL A 37 5.26 -1.95 8.62
C VAL A 37 4.73 -3.37 8.49
N PHE A 38 4.10 -3.89 9.55
CA PHE A 38 3.45 -5.19 9.55
C PHE A 38 1.97 -5.03 9.22
N THR A 39 1.51 -5.69 8.15
CA THR A 39 0.12 -5.59 7.70
C THR A 39 -0.29 -6.80 6.85
N HIS A 40 -1.46 -6.73 6.21
CA HIS A 40 -2.04 -7.79 5.41
C HIS A 40 -1.88 -7.55 3.91
N GLY A 41 -1.97 -8.62 3.11
CA GLY A 41 -1.81 -8.54 1.66
C GLY A 41 -2.80 -7.63 0.94
N GLY A 42 -3.99 -7.36 1.51
CA GLY A 42 -4.93 -6.36 0.97
C GLY A 42 -4.38 -4.93 1.08
N THR A 43 -3.85 -4.57 2.25
CA THR A 43 -3.22 -3.27 2.50
C THR A 43 -1.97 -3.09 1.65
N ILE A 44 -1.12 -4.12 1.52
CA ILE A 44 0.08 -4.06 0.67
C ILE A 44 -0.32 -3.76 -0.79
N ARG A 45 -1.32 -4.46 -1.33
CA ARG A 45 -1.84 -4.20 -2.68
C ARG A 45 -2.34 -2.76 -2.83
N ALA A 46 -3.11 -2.26 -1.86
CA ALA A 46 -3.66 -0.92 -1.88
C ALA A 46 -2.55 0.15 -1.86
N LEU A 47 -1.52 -0.03 -1.02
CA LEU A 47 -0.35 0.84 -0.93
C LEU A 47 0.48 0.81 -2.22
N VAL A 48 0.80 -0.38 -2.76
CA VAL A 48 1.54 -0.48 -4.04
C VAL A 48 0.76 0.20 -5.16
N CYS A 49 -0.56 -0.01 -5.24
CA CYS A 49 -1.37 0.66 -6.24
C CYS A 49 -1.39 2.18 -6.07
N HIS A 50 -1.47 2.68 -4.82
CA HIS A 50 -1.43 4.10 -4.53
C HIS A 50 -0.08 4.71 -4.94
N CYS A 51 1.02 4.11 -4.50
CA CYS A 51 2.39 4.59 -4.74
C CYS A 51 2.79 4.61 -6.22
N LEU A 52 2.33 3.61 -6.99
CA LEU A 52 2.67 3.46 -8.40
C LEU A 52 1.58 3.97 -9.35
N GLU A 53 0.54 4.61 -8.83
CA GLU A 53 -0.61 5.10 -9.60
C GLU A 53 -1.29 4.01 -10.45
N ILE A 54 -1.22 2.75 -9.99
CA ILE A 54 -1.89 1.63 -10.64
C ILE A 54 -3.38 1.71 -10.32
N PRO A 55 -4.28 1.58 -11.32
CA PRO A 55 -5.72 1.53 -11.06
C PRO A 55 -6.05 0.44 -10.03
N LEU A 56 -6.74 0.80 -8.94
CA LEU A 56 -7.02 -0.14 -7.83
C LEU A 56 -7.82 -1.39 -8.27
N ARG A 57 -8.55 -1.31 -9.39
CA ARG A 57 -9.21 -2.45 -10.04
C ARG A 57 -8.24 -3.54 -10.55
N ASN A 58 -6.94 -3.23 -10.65
CA ASN A 58 -5.89 -4.16 -11.07
C ASN A 58 -5.12 -4.74 -9.87
N ALA A 59 -5.47 -4.35 -8.64
CA ALA A 59 -4.72 -4.71 -7.44
C ALA A 59 -4.49 -6.21 -7.24
N PHE A 60 -5.45 -7.06 -7.63
CA PHE A 60 -5.33 -8.51 -7.48
C PHE A 60 -4.42 -9.17 -8.52
N GLN A 61 -3.91 -8.43 -9.49
CA GLN A 61 -2.82 -8.90 -10.37
C GLN A 61 -1.48 -8.94 -9.63
N LEU A 62 -1.36 -8.21 -8.50
CA LEU A 62 -0.21 -8.30 -7.61
C LEU A 62 -0.39 -9.53 -6.69
N GLN A 63 0.49 -10.51 -6.82
CA GLN A 63 0.61 -11.59 -5.85
C GLN A 63 1.32 -11.06 -4.61
N ILE A 64 0.84 -11.45 -3.42
CA ILE A 64 1.46 -11.10 -2.14
C ILE A 64 1.54 -12.38 -1.33
N ASP A 65 2.76 -12.89 -1.17
CA ASP A 65 3.01 -14.16 -0.49
C ASP A 65 3.00 -13.98 1.03
N TYR A 66 2.68 -15.05 1.76
CA TYR A 66 2.74 -15.03 3.22
C TYR A 66 4.19 -14.83 3.69
N ALA A 67 4.34 -14.05 4.76
CA ALA A 67 5.64 -13.70 5.34
C ALA A 67 6.63 -13.01 4.37
N SER A 68 6.14 -12.48 3.25
CA SER A 68 6.98 -11.79 2.28
C SER A 68 7.16 -10.30 2.61
N VAL A 69 8.24 -9.74 2.09
CA VAL A 69 8.65 -8.34 2.26
C VAL A 69 8.44 -7.59 0.94
N THR A 70 7.68 -6.51 1.02
CA THR A 70 7.52 -5.53 -0.06
C THR A 70 8.24 -4.24 0.33
N LYS A 71 9.18 -3.79 -0.50
CA LYS A 71 10.00 -2.59 -0.24
C LYS A 71 9.58 -1.45 -1.14
N LEU A 72 9.07 -0.38 -0.53
CA LEU A 72 8.80 0.90 -1.16
C LEU A 72 9.87 1.92 -0.73
N GLN A 73 10.23 2.82 -1.64
CA GLN A 73 11.18 3.89 -1.38
C GLN A 73 10.64 5.22 -1.91
N LEU A 74 10.66 6.26 -1.08
CA LEU A 74 10.31 7.62 -1.50
C LEU A 74 11.59 8.38 -1.84
N GLN A 75 11.72 8.83 -3.08
CA GLN A 75 12.81 9.70 -3.54
C GLN A 75 12.26 10.80 -4.44
N HIS A 76 12.71 12.04 -4.24
CA HIS A 76 12.26 13.20 -5.03
C HIS A 76 10.73 13.31 -5.13
N ALA A 77 10.02 13.09 -4.01
CA ALA A 77 8.56 13.06 -3.93
C ALA A 77 7.87 12.00 -4.81
N ARG A 78 8.60 10.95 -5.23
CA ARG A 78 8.06 9.82 -5.99
C ARG A 78 8.32 8.50 -5.28
N TRP A 79 7.30 7.66 -5.19
CA TRP A 79 7.43 6.32 -4.67
C TRP A 79 7.97 5.37 -5.74
N GLN A 80 8.83 4.46 -5.31
CA GLN A 80 9.41 3.40 -6.13
C GLN A 80 9.21 2.05 -5.43
N LEU A 81 8.79 1.05 -6.19
CA LEU A 81 8.75 -0.34 -5.75
C LEU A 81 10.13 -0.98 -6.02
N VAL A 82 10.91 -1.15 -4.96
CA VAL A 82 12.28 -1.68 -5.03
C VAL A 82 12.29 -3.21 -4.98
N GLY A 83 11.28 -3.80 -4.36
CA GLY A 83 11.10 -5.24 -4.31
C GLY A 83 9.68 -5.61 -3.90
N LEU A 84 9.17 -6.69 -4.50
CA LEU A 84 7.88 -7.28 -4.22
C LEU A 84 8.11 -8.75 -3.88
N ASN A 85 7.45 -9.24 -2.84
CA ASN A 85 7.52 -10.63 -2.37
C ASN A 85 8.94 -11.16 -2.15
N LYS A 86 9.77 -10.43 -1.41
CA LYS A 86 11.10 -10.95 -0.99
C LYS A 86 11.03 -11.71 0.33
#